data_AF-A0A838Q965-F1
#
_entry.id   AF-A0A838Q965-F1
#
_cell.length_a   1.000
_cell.length_b   1.000
_cell.length_c   1.000
_cell.angle_alpha   90.00
_cell.angle_beta   90.00
_cell.angle_gamma   90.00
#
_symmetry.space_group_name_H-M   'P 1'
#
loop_
_entity.id
_entity.type
_entity.pdbx_description
1 polymer ?
#
loop_
_entity_poly.entity_id
_entity_poly.type
_entity_poly.pdbx_seq_one_letter_code
_entity_poly.pdbx_strand_id
1 'polypeptide(L)' 'MPREFNATPAVRSPEFPDNLDWIHSGGRPLRLIDLRGKIALLDFWTYG' A
#
# COMPACT_ATOMS: atom_id res chain seq x y z
N MET A 1 -1.74 -34.58 -3.29
CA MET A 1 -0.81 -33.49 -3.65
C MET A 1 -1.28 -32.21 -2.98
N PRO A 2 -0.61 -31.69 -1.94
CA PRO A 2 -0.92 -30.37 -1.43
C PRO A 2 -0.49 -29.34 -2.48
N ARG A 3 -1.32 -28.33 -2.74
CA ARG A 3 -0.92 -27.17 -3.54
C ARG A 3 0.23 -26.48 -2.79
N GLU A 4 1.43 -26.52 -3.36
CA GLU A 4 2.53 -25.66 -2.90
C GLU A 4 2.10 -24.21 -3.15
N PHE A 5 1.82 -23.47 -2.09
CA PHE A 5 1.71 -22.02 -2.18
C PHE A 5 3.12 -21.52 -2.50
N ASN A 6 3.34 -21.20 -3.78
CA ASN A 6 4.56 -20.54 -4.22
C ASN A 6 4.56 -19.14 -3.60
N ALA A 7 5.07 -19.02 -2.38
CA ALA A 7 5.11 -17.77 -1.65
C ALA A 7 6.09 -16.85 -2.38
N THR A 8 5.56 -15.95 -3.21
CA THR A 8 6.35 -14.82 -3.72
C THR A 8 7.05 -14.19 -2.51
N PRO A 9 8.39 -14.04 -2.54
CA PRO A 9 9.10 -13.44 -1.42
C PRO A 9 8.46 -12.11 -1.04
N ALA A 10 8.20 -11.92 0.24
CA ALA A 10 7.68 -10.65 0.73
C ALA A 10 8.72 -9.55 0.45
N VAL A 11 8.45 -8.72 -0.55
CA VAL A 11 9.27 -7.55 -0.86
C VAL A 11 8.82 -6.37 -0.02
N ARG A 12 9.76 -5.50 0.33
CA ARG A 12 9.43 -4.24 1.00
C ARG A 12 8.58 -3.39 0.05
N SER A 13 7.42 -2.94 0.51
CA SER A 13 6.61 -1.99 -0.26
C SER A 13 7.45 -0.75 -0.61
N PRO A 14 7.43 -0.28 -1.87
CA PRO A 14 7.98 1.02 -2.21
C PRO A 14 7.19 2.13 -1.50
N GLU A 15 7.79 3.31 -1.33
CA GLU A 15 7.09 4.48 -0.79
C GLU A 15 6.07 5.03 -1.80
N PHE A 16 5.06 5.74 -1.32
CA PHE A 16 4.14 6.48 -2.19
C PHE A 16 4.88 7.58 -2.96
N PRO A 17 4.57 7.82 -4.24
CA PRO A 17 5.10 8.96 -4.99
C PRO A 17 4.74 10.29 -4.32
N ASP A 18 5.68 11.24 -4.33
CA ASP A 18 5.51 12.56 -3.71
C ASP A 18 4.46 13.45 -4.43
N ASN A 19 4.05 13.08 -5.64
CA ASN A 19 3.16 13.84 -6.50
C ASN A 19 1.71 13.31 -6.54
N LEU A 20 1.29 12.55 -5.52
CA LEU A 20 -0.09 12.07 -5.40
C LEU A 20 -0.98 13.10 -4.68
N ASP A 21 -2.16 13.34 -5.25
CA ASP A 21 -3.22 14.09 -4.58
C ASP A 21 -3.99 13.18 -3.62
N TRP A 22 -3.90 13.49 -2.33
CA TRP A 22 -4.57 12.72 -1.28
C TRP A 22 -5.93 13.31 -0.92
N ILE A 23 -6.95 12.47 -0.91
CA ILE A 23 -8.28 12.79 -0.36
C ILE A 23 -8.42 12.24 1.07
N HIS A 24 -9.29 12.86 1.87
CA HIS A 24 -9.59 12.47 3.26
C HIS A 24 -8.40 12.47 4.25
N SER A 25 -7.26 13.06 3.88
CA SER A 25 -6.06 13.17 4.73
C SER A 25 -5.90 14.53 5.42
N GLY A 26 -6.89 15.43 5.28
CA GLY A 26 -6.77 16.81 5.76
C GLY A 26 -5.74 17.64 4.99
N GLY A 27 -5.50 17.32 3.72
CA GLY A 27 -4.58 18.04 2.84
C GLY A 27 -3.10 17.69 3.02
N ARG A 28 -2.79 16.59 3.72
CA ARG A 28 -1.42 16.13 3.96
C ARG A 28 -1.11 14.89 3.12
N PRO A 29 0.12 14.75 2.60
CA PRO A 29 0.52 13.52 1.95
C PRO A 29 0.60 12.38 2.97
N LEU A 30 0.20 11.18 2.55
CA LEU A 30 0.40 9.97 3.33
C LEU A 30 1.71 9.30 2.91
N ARG A 31 2.47 8.78 3.89
CA ARG A 31 3.70 8.01 3.65
C ARG A 31 3.59 6.66 4.35
N LEU A 32 4.11 5.61 3.73
CA LEU A 32 4.14 4.27 4.32
C LEU A 32 4.99 4.21 5.58
N ILE A 33 6.01 5.05 5.72
CA ILE A 33 6.78 5.15 6.97
C ILE A 33 5.90 5.56 8.17
N ASP A 34 4.88 6.37 7.95
CA ASP A 34 3.96 6.84 8.99
C ASP A 34 2.93 5.76 9.39
N LEU A 35 2.81 4.68 8.58
CA LEU A 35 1.91 3.56 8.81
C LEU A 35 2.59 2.33 9.43
N ARG A 36 3.88 2.41 9.76
CA ARG A 36 4.60 1.29 10.39
C ARG A 36 3.92 0.85 11.68
N GLY A 37 3.87 -0.47 11.89
CA GLY A 37 3.16 -1.08 13.02
C GLY A 37 1.67 -1.28 12.78
N LYS A 38 1.14 -0.87 11.62
CA LYS A 38 -0.23 -1.15 11.18
C LYS A 38 -0.24 -2.11 9.99
N ILE A 39 -1.36 -2.80 9.81
CA ILE A 39 -1.65 -3.51 8.56
C ILE A 39 -2.24 -2.48 7.60
N ALA A 40 -1.60 -2.30 6.44
CA ALA A 40 -2.09 -1.44 5.37
C ALA A 40 -2.58 -2.32 4.21
N LEU A 41 -3.79 -2.04 3.72
CA LEU A 41 -4.36 -2.67 2.53
C LEU A 41 -4.38 -1.64 1.40
N LEU A 42 -3.75 -1.96 0.28
CA LEU A 42 -3.80 -1.16 -0.94
C LEU A 42 -4.90 -1.74 -1.83
N ASP A 43 -5.91 -0.94 -2.10
CA ASP A 43 -7.00 -1.27 -3.02
C ASP A 43 -6.87 -0.39 -4.27
N PHE A 44 -6.68 -1.03 -5.42
CA PHE A 44 -6.49 -0.34 -6.71
C PHE A 44 -7.82 -0.31 -7.45
N TRP A 45 -8.42 0.87 -7.57
CA TRP A 45 -9.75 1.05 -8.15
C TRP A 45 -9.84 2.32 -9.02
N THR A 46 -10.93 2.41 -9.80
CA THR A 46 -11.33 3.60 -10.56
C THR A 46 -12.83 3.83 -10.38
N TYR A 47 -13.30 5.07 -10.53
CA TYR A 47 -14.71 5.42 -10.34
C TYR A 47 -15.63 4.90 -11.46
N GLY A 48 -15.09 4.49 -12.61
CA GLY A 48 -15.83 4.02 -13.78
C GLY A 48 -15.34 4.65 -15.07
#